data_AF-A0A8H7VIB8-F1
#
_entry.id   AF-A0A8H7VIB8-F1
#
_cell.length_a   1.000
_cell.length_b   1.000
_cell.length_c   1.000
_cell.angle_alpha   90.00
_cell.angle_beta   90.00
_cell.angle_gamma   90.00
#
_symmetry.space_group_name_H-M   'P 1'
#
loop_
_entity.id
_entity.type
_entity.pdbx_description
1 polymer ?
#
loop_
_entity_poly.entity_id
_entity_poly.type
_entity_poly.pdbx_seq_one_letter_code
_entity_poly.pdbx_strand_id
1 'polypeptide(L)'
;MTTGNVLQPSTPKAEVSQPNIAFAANVDKQREEARQEFFENDRSQKDLSIGGIENQQDPSWQQNDLYHLNELEEKDSSIIQENKNSAHKFELTREQRYSIGGVEYRALVFLSIFIPIVYFSTAILSSIAMRVYIAMDGFAKEALRTTNPSGPIDPWLFSFFTCFSAYNNFGLAPTNTSFVAFVNAPFPLLLASFLIVAGNTGYPALLRFFIWCIYKLLPESRAIDRETLRYLLDHPRRCYTMMFSASQTWWLVCVVTGLTVAEWVVFLATNYWLPVLDGIPWASRVVVGLFQGISTRNAGFTAVNILILNPGTQIVYIIAMYIGVYPVGISIRNSNVYQERELGIYNGDDLYQTQNEGTTKLSRFPTINSVMTTTKKLIPKRPSFYVMTQIQRTVTREICWVLIGIFCICIIEAQAIMAPSPITVLTIIYETVSTFGTVGSSAGYPGVTTAQVGSYHILSLPSTIDHAVLLPSEQLNREEERERKLRQHYAELILDYPYPRWRSRTLSL
;
A
#
# COMPACT_ATOMS: atom_id res chain seq x y z
N MET A 1 -60.80 5.89 -47.57
CA MET A 1 -61.97 5.04 -47.32
C MET A 1 -61.46 3.67 -46.92
N THR A 2 -61.82 3.22 -45.70
CA THR A 2 -62.49 1.94 -45.43
C THR A 2 -62.45 0.90 -46.57
N THR A 3 -62.23 -0.40 -46.42
CA THR A 3 -62.16 -1.38 -45.30
C THR A 3 -62.04 -2.73 -46.02
N GLY A 4 -61.43 -3.76 -45.43
CA GLY A 4 -61.66 -5.13 -45.92
C GLY A 4 -60.78 -6.24 -45.37
N ASN A 5 -61.43 -7.13 -44.60
CA ASN A 5 -61.14 -8.56 -44.34
C ASN A 5 -60.03 -8.90 -43.32
N VAL A 6 -60.26 -9.52 -42.14
CA VAL A 6 -61.06 -10.69 -41.68
C VAL A 6 -60.39 -12.07 -41.91
N LEU A 7 -59.82 -12.59 -40.80
CA LEU A 7 -59.70 -13.98 -40.27
C LEU A 7 -58.73 -15.05 -40.87
N GLN A 8 -57.65 -15.32 -40.09
CA GLN A 8 -57.09 -16.60 -39.55
C GLN A 8 -56.82 -17.86 -40.43
N PRO A 9 -55.95 -18.85 -40.04
CA PRO A 9 -55.05 -18.95 -38.86
C PRO A 9 -53.59 -19.47 -39.11
N SER A 10 -52.78 -19.28 -38.07
CA SER A 10 -51.49 -19.86 -37.62
C SER A 10 -50.73 -20.98 -38.37
N THR A 11 -49.41 -20.78 -38.54
CA THR A 11 -48.29 -21.73 -38.25
C THR A 11 -46.94 -20.95 -38.24
N PRO A 12 -45.84 -21.46 -37.64
CA PRO A 12 -44.98 -20.71 -36.72
C PRO A 12 -43.89 -19.84 -37.37
N LYS A 13 -43.55 -18.73 -36.71
CA LYS A 13 -42.40 -17.87 -37.00
C LYS A 13 -41.10 -18.59 -36.66
N ALA A 14 -40.20 -18.69 -37.63
CA ALA A 14 -38.78 -18.92 -37.40
C ALA A 14 -38.15 -17.60 -36.89
N GLU A 15 -37.66 -17.61 -35.66
CA GLU A 15 -36.85 -16.53 -35.11
C GLU A 15 -35.43 -16.57 -35.68
N VAL A 16 -35.02 -15.43 -36.23
CA VAL A 16 -33.65 -15.13 -36.65
C VAL A 16 -32.80 -14.96 -35.39
N SER A 17 -31.76 -15.80 -35.26
CA SER A 17 -30.80 -15.77 -34.17
C SER A 17 -29.91 -14.53 -34.23
N GLN A 18 -30.02 -13.65 -33.22
CA GLN A 18 -28.98 -12.67 -32.88
C GLN A 18 -27.83 -13.36 -32.13
N PRO A 19 -26.58 -12.86 -32.25
CA PRO A 19 -25.44 -13.39 -31.51
C PRO A 19 -25.60 -13.09 -30.02
N ASN A 20 -25.91 -14.12 -29.24
CA ASN A 20 -26.05 -14.03 -27.79
C ASN A 20 -24.71 -13.64 -27.16
N ILE A 21 -24.71 -12.47 -26.54
CA ILE A 21 -23.75 -12.06 -25.51
C ILE A 21 -23.90 -13.05 -24.36
N ALA A 22 -22.87 -13.86 -24.12
CA ALA A 22 -22.88 -14.89 -23.09
C ALA A 22 -22.82 -14.26 -21.69
N PHE A 23 -23.95 -14.30 -21.00
CA PHE A 23 -24.04 -14.03 -19.57
C PHE A 23 -23.25 -15.07 -18.75
N ALA A 24 -22.83 -14.65 -17.56
CA ALA A 24 -21.97 -15.34 -16.58
C ALA A 24 -22.37 -16.77 -16.15
N ALA A 25 -23.44 -17.35 -16.69
CA ALA A 25 -23.90 -18.71 -16.35
C ALA A 25 -23.09 -19.84 -17.00
N ASN A 26 -22.30 -19.56 -18.05
CA ASN A 26 -21.51 -20.59 -18.75
C ASN A 26 -20.05 -20.73 -18.24
N VAL A 27 -19.61 -19.84 -17.36
CA VAL A 27 -18.23 -19.87 -16.83
C VAL A 27 -18.04 -21.06 -15.89
N ASP A 28 -19.04 -21.38 -15.08
CA ASP A 28 -18.95 -22.50 -14.14
C ASP A 28 -18.96 -23.84 -14.88
N LYS A 29 -19.73 -23.95 -15.96
CA LYS A 29 -19.76 -25.15 -16.80
C LYS A 29 -18.43 -25.37 -17.54
N GLN A 30 -17.83 -24.31 -18.07
CA GLN A 30 -16.49 -24.38 -18.67
C GLN A 30 -15.40 -24.71 -17.64
N ARG A 31 -15.54 -24.25 -16.39
CA ARG A 31 -14.64 -24.60 -15.29
C ARG A 31 -14.78 -26.05 -14.85
N GLU A 32 -15.99 -26.61 -14.90
CA GLU A 32 -16.24 -28.02 -14.63
C GLU A 32 -15.68 -28.92 -15.73
N GLU A 33 -15.86 -28.56 -17.00
CA GLU A 33 -15.27 -29.29 -18.14
C GLU A 33 -13.74 -29.28 -18.09
N ALA A 34 -13.12 -28.12 -17.80
CA ALA A 34 -11.67 -28.02 -17.61
C ALA A 34 -11.14 -28.81 -16.40
N ARG A 35 -11.95 -28.95 -15.32
CA ARG A 35 -11.60 -29.82 -14.18
C ARG A 35 -11.63 -31.28 -14.58
N GLN A 36 -12.62 -31.71 -15.37
CA GLN A 36 -12.73 -33.11 -15.80
C GLN A 36 -11.56 -33.51 -16.70
N GLU A 37 -11.15 -32.68 -17.64
CA GLU A 37 -9.95 -32.94 -18.47
C GLU A 37 -8.66 -33.03 -17.64
N PHE A 38 -8.54 -32.22 -16.58
CA PHE A 38 -7.39 -32.28 -15.68
C PHE A 38 -7.33 -33.61 -14.90
N PHE A 39 -8.49 -34.12 -14.45
CA PHE A 39 -8.58 -35.39 -13.74
C PHE A 39 -8.32 -36.60 -14.64
N GLU A 40 -8.76 -36.59 -15.90
CA GLU A 40 -8.49 -37.68 -16.85
C GLU A 40 -7.00 -37.79 -17.21
N ASN A 41 -6.32 -36.66 -17.36
CA ASN A 41 -4.88 -36.64 -17.61
C ASN A 41 -4.05 -37.14 -16.41
N ASP A 42 -4.44 -36.81 -15.17
CA ASP A 42 -3.77 -37.30 -13.96
C ASP A 42 -3.95 -38.82 -13.76
N ARG A 43 -5.13 -39.36 -14.13
CA ARG A 43 -5.40 -40.81 -14.11
C ARG A 43 -4.52 -41.58 -15.08
N SER A 44 -4.41 -41.10 -16.32
CA SER A 44 -3.56 -41.73 -17.33
C SER A 44 -2.08 -41.74 -16.91
N GLN A 45 -1.63 -40.71 -16.18
CA GLN A 45 -0.25 -40.62 -15.70
C GLN A 45 0.05 -41.57 -14.53
N LYS A 46 -0.94 -41.84 -13.66
CA LYS A 46 -0.83 -42.83 -12.57
C LYS A 46 -0.85 -44.27 -13.08
N ASP A 47 -1.66 -44.59 -14.07
CA ASP A 47 -1.73 -45.95 -14.63
C ASP A 47 -0.42 -46.36 -15.33
N LEU A 48 0.31 -45.40 -15.93
CA LEU A 48 1.66 -45.60 -16.48
C LEU A 48 2.72 -45.92 -15.40
N SER A 49 2.48 -45.56 -14.14
CA SER A 49 3.45 -45.73 -13.04
C SER A 49 3.31 -47.06 -12.28
N ILE A 50 2.14 -47.72 -12.38
CA ILE A 50 1.79 -48.89 -11.56
C ILE A 50 2.16 -50.21 -12.26
N GLY A 51 2.33 -50.24 -13.59
CA GLY A 51 2.65 -51.46 -14.36
C GLY A 51 4.07 -52.05 -14.20
N GLY A 52 4.86 -51.60 -13.21
CA GLY A 52 6.28 -51.93 -13.10
C GLY A 52 6.70 -52.93 -12.03
N ILE A 53 5.79 -53.43 -11.18
CA ILE A 53 6.18 -54.27 -10.02
C ILE A 53 5.27 -55.48 -9.92
N GLU A 54 5.61 -56.54 -10.65
CA GLU A 54 5.02 -57.87 -10.48
C GLU A 54 6.14 -58.92 -10.53
N ASN A 55 6.43 -59.56 -9.40
CA ASN A 55 6.82 -60.97 -9.23
C ASN A 55 7.63 -61.21 -7.94
N GLN A 56 7.02 -61.90 -6.96
CA GLN A 56 7.54 -63.12 -6.31
C GLN A 56 6.62 -63.50 -5.12
N GLN A 57 6.04 -64.70 -5.19
CA GLN A 57 5.22 -65.32 -4.16
C GLN A 57 6.09 -66.21 -3.26
N ASP A 58 5.86 -66.18 -1.94
CA ASP A 58 6.12 -67.31 -1.03
C ASP A 58 5.13 -67.25 0.16
N PRO A 59 4.42 -68.34 0.55
CA PRO A 59 3.38 -68.29 1.58
C PRO A 59 3.79 -69.04 2.86
N SER A 60 3.99 -68.31 3.96
CA SER A 60 3.82 -68.86 5.32
C SER A 60 3.59 -67.72 6.32
N TRP A 61 2.86 -68.03 7.40
CA TRP A 61 2.55 -67.20 8.58
C TRP A 61 1.29 -66.31 8.53
N GLN A 62 0.11 -66.93 8.63
CA GLN A 62 -1.10 -66.27 9.15
C GLN A 62 -1.32 -66.69 10.61
N GLN A 63 -0.93 -65.84 11.57
CA GLN A 63 -1.53 -65.75 12.92
C GLN A 63 -0.96 -64.56 13.75
N ASN A 64 0.23 -64.04 13.43
CA ASN A 64 0.89 -62.99 14.23
C ASN A 64 0.47 -61.54 13.91
N ASP A 65 -0.22 -61.28 12.79
CA ASP A 65 -0.45 -59.91 12.33
C ASP A 65 -1.59 -59.18 13.06
N LEU A 66 -2.50 -59.89 13.74
CA LEU A 66 -3.64 -59.25 14.39
C LEU A 66 -3.26 -58.54 15.71
N TYR A 67 -2.18 -58.99 16.37
CA TYR A 67 -1.64 -58.31 17.54
C TYR A 67 -0.77 -57.11 17.14
N HIS A 68 0.00 -57.22 16.06
CA HIS A 68 0.82 -56.11 15.57
C HIS A 68 0.00 -54.96 14.97
N LEU A 69 -1.14 -55.23 14.34
CA LEU A 69 -2.00 -54.18 13.77
C LEU A 69 -2.68 -53.32 14.85
N ASN A 70 -3.13 -53.91 15.96
CA ASN A 70 -3.70 -53.14 17.08
C ASN A 70 -2.64 -52.32 17.82
N GLU A 71 -1.42 -52.85 17.95
CA GLU A 71 -0.31 -52.13 18.58
C GLU A 71 0.20 -50.96 17.71
N LEU A 72 0.08 -51.08 16.39
CA LEU A 72 0.37 -50.01 15.43
C LEU A 72 -0.74 -48.95 15.38
N GLU A 73 -2.03 -49.34 15.47
CA GLU A 73 -3.15 -48.39 15.55
C GLU A 73 -3.16 -47.59 16.87
N GLU A 74 -2.82 -48.21 18.01
CA GLU A 74 -2.64 -47.50 19.29
C GLU A 74 -1.41 -46.58 19.28
N LYS A 75 -0.32 -46.98 18.60
CA LYS A 75 0.84 -46.11 18.37
C LYS A 75 0.51 -44.93 17.47
N ASP A 76 -0.19 -45.15 16.36
CA ASP A 76 -0.50 -44.08 15.42
C ASP A 76 -1.50 -43.08 16.01
N SER A 77 -2.49 -43.55 16.77
CA SER A 77 -3.44 -42.66 17.46
C SER A 77 -2.80 -41.88 18.61
N SER A 78 -1.87 -42.48 19.38
CA SER A 78 -1.08 -41.74 20.38
C SER A 78 -0.11 -40.73 19.76
N ILE A 79 0.54 -41.05 18.64
CA ILE A 79 1.41 -40.13 17.87
C ILE A 79 0.60 -38.98 17.26
N ILE A 80 -0.63 -39.23 16.79
CA ILE A 80 -1.52 -38.17 16.26
C ILE A 80 -2.04 -37.25 17.39
N GLN A 81 -2.34 -37.82 18.56
CA GLN A 81 -2.75 -37.05 19.75
C GLN A 81 -1.57 -36.22 20.32
N GLU A 82 -0.36 -36.79 20.32
CA GLU A 82 0.87 -36.12 20.74
C GLU A 82 1.29 -35.03 19.75
N ASN A 83 1.10 -35.24 18.45
CA ASN A 83 1.30 -34.21 17.41
C ASN A 83 0.24 -33.09 17.48
N LYS A 84 -1.04 -33.40 17.76
CA LYS A 84 -2.09 -32.38 17.97
C LYS A 84 -1.84 -31.53 19.21
N ASN A 85 -1.30 -32.12 20.28
CA ASN A 85 -0.91 -31.40 21.49
C ASN A 85 0.41 -30.65 21.35
N SER A 86 1.34 -31.14 20.51
CA SER A 86 2.63 -30.48 20.22
C SER A 86 2.50 -29.29 19.27
N ALA A 87 1.53 -29.32 18.34
CA ALA A 87 1.25 -28.21 17.43
C ALA A 87 0.76 -26.93 18.15
N HIS A 88 0.25 -27.07 19.38
CA HIS A 88 -0.35 -25.97 20.15
C HIS A 88 0.45 -25.52 21.38
N LYS A 89 1.67 -26.05 21.64
CA LYS A 89 2.38 -25.78 22.91
C LYS A 89 3.88 -25.53 22.87
N PHE A 90 4.52 -25.44 21.70
CA PHE A 90 5.89 -24.91 21.64
C PHE A 90 5.88 -23.45 21.22
N GLU A 91 5.60 -22.55 22.18
CA GLU A 91 6.25 -21.24 22.13
C GLU A 91 7.75 -21.50 22.25
N LEU A 92 8.41 -21.69 21.10
CA LEU A 92 9.84 -21.90 21.00
C LEU A 92 10.55 -20.86 21.88
N THR A 93 11.44 -21.32 22.75
CA THR A 93 12.23 -20.42 23.60
C THR A 93 12.99 -19.44 22.70
N ARG A 94 13.29 -18.22 23.18
CA ARG A 94 13.99 -17.21 22.37
C ARG A 94 15.23 -17.80 21.71
N GLU A 95 15.98 -18.63 22.42
CA GLU A 95 17.19 -19.30 21.92
C GLU A 95 16.91 -20.34 20.81
N GLN A 96 15.83 -21.12 20.93
CA GLN A 96 15.41 -22.07 19.89
C GLN A 96 14.89 -21.35 18.63
N ARG A 97 14.23 -20.19 18.79
CA ARG A 97 13.90 -19.30 17.66
C ARG A 97 15.14 -18.68 17.01
N TYR A 98 16.19 -18.40 17.77
CA TYR A 98 17.47 -17.91 17.22
C TYR A 98 18.21 -19.00 16.44
N SER A 99 18.17 -20.26 16.89
CA SER A 99 18.80 -21.38 16.19
C SER A 99 18.02 -21.84 14.95
N ILE A 100 16.68 -21.80 14.99
CA ILE A 100 15.80 -22.24 13.91
C ILE A 100 15.47 -21.09 12.92
N GLY A 101 15.27 -19.87 13.42
CA GLY A 101 14.80 -18.71 12.65
C GLY A 101 15.87 -17.98 11.83
N GLY A 102 17.12 -18.43 11.89
CA GLY A 102 18.20 -17.96 11.03
C GLY A 102 18.45 -16.44 11.06
N VAL A 103 18.99 -15.91 9.97
CA VAL A 103 19.35 -14.49 9.81
C VAL A 103 18.11 -13.59 9.79
N GLU A 104 16.97 -14.10 9.33
CA GLU A 104 15.70 -13.39 9.19
C GLU A 104 15.07 -13.04 10.54
N TYR A 105 14.99 -14.00 11.47
CA TYR A 105 14.47 -13.73 12.81
C TYR A 105 15.32 -12.69 13.56
N ARG A 106 16.65 -12.76 13.43
CA ARG A 106 17.57 -11.77 14.01
C ARG A 106 17.33 -10.38 13.44
N ALA A 107 17.09 -10.28 12.14
CA ALA A 107 16.80 -9.02 11.46
C ALA A 107 15.46 -8.41 11.94
N LEU A 108 14.43 -9.23 12.13
CA LEU A 108 13.13 -8.81 12.66
C LEU A 108 13.23 -8.31 14.12
N VAL A 109 13.97 -9.02 14.98
CA VAL A 109 14.19 -8.61 16.37
C VAL A 109 14.99 -7.32 16.45
N PHE A 110 16.01 -7.14 15.60
CA PHE A 110 16.73 -5.88 15.51
C PHE A 110 15.79 -4.74 15.10
N LEU A 111 14.99 -4.95 14.06
CA LEU A 111 14.11 -3.94 13.52
C LEU A 111 13.01 -3.51 14.51
N SER A 112 12.45 -4.45 15.27
CA SER A 112 11.38 -4.15 16.24
C SER A 112 11.83 -3.24 17.38
N ILE A 113 13.12 -3.28 17.74
CA ILE A 113 13.73 -2.37 18.71
C ILE A 113 14.19 -1.08 18.03
N PHE A 114 14.76 -1.21 16.83
CA PHE A 114 15.37 -0.10 16.12
C PHE A 114 14.36 0.96 15.65
N ILE A 115 13.22 0.54 15.08
CA ILE A 115 12.21 1.48 14.56
C ILE A 115 11.68 2.42 15.65
N PRO A 116 11.19 1.94 16.82
CA PRO A 116 10.74 2.83 17.89
C PRO A 116 11.84 3.79 18.36
N ILE A 117 13.08 3.32 18.47
CA ILE A 117 14.21 4.17 18.88
C ILE A 117 14.42 5.29 17.87
N VAL A 118 14.48 4.99 16.57
CA VAL A 118 14.65 6.02 15.52
C VAL A 118 13.49 7.01 15.51
N TYR A 119 12.26 6.51 15.65
CA TYR A 119 11.05 7.33 15.70
C TYR A 119 11.09 8.32 16.87
N PHE A 120 11.25 7.84 18.10
CA PHE A 120 11.25 8.70 19.29
C PHE A 120 12.50 9.58 19.38
N SER A 121 13.68 9.07 19.01
CA SER A 121 14.91 9.87 19.03
C SER A 121 14.85 11.04 18.05
N THR A 122 14.37 10.82 16.83
CA THR A 122 14.23 11.88 15.83
C THR A 122 13.23 12.93 16.30
N ALA A 123 12.04 12.51 16.78
CA ALA A 123 11.00 13.44 17.25
C ALA A 123 11.40 14.24 18.50
N ILE A 124 12.08 13.61 19.47
CA ILE A 124 12.53 14.29 20.69
C ILE A 124 13.69 15.23 20.37
N LEU A 125 14.68 14.79 19.60
CA LEU A 125 15.84 15.62 19.23
C LEU A 125 15.41 16.86 18.45
N SER A 126 14.48 16.71 17.50
CA SER A 126 13.94 17.86 16.77
C SER A 126 13.13 18.79 17.66
N SER A 127 12.35 18.25 18.61
CA SER A 127 11.58 19.06 19.57
C SER A 127 12.49 19.89 20.47
N ILE A 128 13.59 19.30 20.95
CA ILE A 128 14.60 20.01 21.75
C ILE A 128 15.30 21.07 20.89
N ALA A 129 15.67 20.75 19.65
CA ALA A 129 16.30 21.71 18.74
C ALA A 129 15.38 22.92 18.45
N MET A 130 14.08 22.68 18.21
CA MET A 130 13.07 23.71 18.06
C MET A 130 12.96 24.59 19.32
N ARG A 131 12.96 23.96 20.50
CA ARG A 131 12.89 24.65 21.78
C ARG A 131 14.09 25.54 22.04
N VAL A 132 15.29 25.05 21.74
CA VAL A 132 16.55 25.80 21.88
C VAL A 132 16.54 27.01 20.96
N TYR A 133 16.11 26.85 19.71
CA TYR A 133 15.99 27.98 18.79
C TYR A 133 15.02 29.05 19.32
N ILE A 134 13.83 28.66 19.76
CA ILE A 134 12.86 29.60 20.33
C ILE A 134 13.40 30.27 21.59
N ALA A 135 14.21 29.59 22.41
CA ALA A 135 14.85 30.22 23.56
C ALA A 135 15.81 31.35 23.16
N MET A 136 16.54 31.17 22.07
CA MET A 136 17.57 32.09 21.59
C MET A 136 16.98 33.27 20.80
N ASP A 137 16.00 33.02 19.94
CA ASP A 137 15.45 34.03 19.04
C ASP A 137 14.32 34.86 19.67
N GLY A 138 14.52 36.18 19.73
CA GLY A 138 13.54 37.13 20.23
C GLY A 138 12.27 37.19 19.38
N PHE A 139 12.43 37.07 18.06
CA PHE A 139 11.31 37.11 17.11
C PHE A 139 10.40 35.91 17.27
N ALA A 140 10.95 34.68 17.32
CA ALA A 140 10.17 33.47 17.54
C ALA A 140 9.42 33.46 18.88
N LYS A 141 10.00 34.05 19.94
CA LYS A 141 9.30 34.23 21.23
C LYS A 141 8.12 35.17 21.10
N GLU A 142 8.30 36.32 20.45
CA GLU A 142 7.24 37.30 20.28
C GLU A 142 6.11 36.78 19.39
N ALA A 143 6.45 36.04 18.33
CA ALA A 143 5.49 35.34 17.49
C ALA A 143 4.57 34.44 18.33
N LEU A 144 5.11 33.61 19.24
CA LEU A 144 4.29 32.72 20.09
C LEU A 144 3.39 33.46 21.08
N ARG A 145 3.77 34.68 21.50
CA ARG A 145 2.98 35.48 22.44
C ARG A 145 1.82 36.20 21.77
N THR A 146 1.97 36.54 20.50
CA THR A 146 1.03 37.42 19.76
C THR A 146 0.11 36.68 18.79
N THR A 147 0.45 35.44 18.41
CA THR A 147 -0.26 34.72 17.33
C THR A 147 -1.68 34.29 17.68
N ASN A 148 -1.97 33.96 18.95
CA ASN A 148 -3.27 33.40 19.32
C ASN A 148 -4.12 34.43 20.11
N PRO A 149 -5.36 34.75 19.69
CA PRO A 149 -6.26 35.61 20.46
C PRO A 149 -6.63 35.04 21.84
N SER A 150 -6.52 33.71 22.05
CA SER A 150 -6.82 33.05 23.33
C SER A 150 -5.71 33.18 24.39
N GLY A 151 -4.56 33.75 24.03
CA GLY A 151 -3.43 33.97 24.95
C GLY A 151 -2.09 33.40 24.44
N PRO A 152 -1.00 33.63 25.17
CA PRO A 152 0.33 33.19 24.78
C PRO A 152 0.44 31.66 24.83
N ILE A 153 1.09 31.07 23.84
CA ILE A 153 1.32 29.63 23.77
C ILE A 153 2.61 29.28 24.51
N ASP A 154 2.56 28.23 25.35
CA ASP A 154 3.75 27.71 26.00
C ASP A 154 4.79 27.22 24.97
N PRO A 155 6.04 27.71 25.00
CA PRO A 155 7.07 27.32 24.03
C PRO A 155 7.40 25.83 24.03
N TRP A 156 7.26 25.13 25.16
CA TRP A 156 7.49 23.69 25.22
C TRP A 156 6.38 22.93 24.51
N LEU A 157 5.12 23.25 24.80
CA LEU A 157 3.97 22.69 24.10
C LEU A 157 4.10 22.90 22.59
N PHE A 158 4.42 24.12 22.15
CA PHE A 158 4.59 24.41 20.74
C PHE A 158 5.70 23.57 20.10
N SER A 159 6.87 23.49 20.73
CA SER A 159 8.03 22.79 20.18
C SER A 159 7.77 21.29 20.05
N PHE A 160 7.22 20.66 21.09
CA PHE A 160 6.91 19.22 21.07
C PHE A 160 5.76 18.92 20.11
N PHE A 161 4.62 19.58 20.26
CA PHE A 161 3.43 19.27 19.46
C PHE A 161 3.69 19.48 17.98
N THR A 162 4.30 20.61 17.60
CA THR A 162 4.53 20.93 16.19
C THR A 162 5.56 20.00 15.55
N CYS A 163 6.62 19.62 16.26
CA CYS A 163 7.59 18.66 15.72
C CYS A 163 7.00 17.26 15.55
N PHE A 164 6.21 16.77 16.51
CA PHE A 164 5.51 15.49 16.39
C PHE A 164 4.48 15.52 15.27
N SER A 165 3.71 16.61 15.15
CA SER A 165 2.75 16.82 14.06
C SER A 165 3.43 16.87 12.70
N ALA A 166 4.59 17.54 12.59
CA ALA A 166 5.38 17.60 11.37
C ALA A 166 5.99 16.26 10.97
N TYR A 167 6.48 15.48 11.93
CA TYR A 167 7.06 14.16 11.66
C TYR A 167 6.02 13.11 11.26
N ASN A 168 4.80 13.22 11.78
CA ASN A 168 3.69 12.34 11.43
C ASN A 168 2.86 12.85 10.24
N ASN A 169 3.21 14.01 9.67
CA ASN A 169 2.47 14.65 8.59
C ASN A 169 0.97 14.83 8.96
N PHE A 170 0.69 15.42 10.13
CA PHE A 170 -0.69 15.72 10.57
C PHE A 170 -1.16 17.13 10.20
N GLY A 171 -0.25 18.10 10.09
CA GLY A 171 -0.58 19.49 9.77
C GLY A 171 -1.28 20.29 10.84
N LEU A 172 -1.33 19.74 12.05
CA LEU A 172 -1.88 20.43 13.22
C LEU A 172 -0.80 21.28 13.87
N ALA A 173 -1.07 22.56 14.08
CA ALA A 173 -0.23 23.46 14.86
C ALA A 173 -1.04 24.03 16.04
N PRO A 174 -0.42 24.29 17.20
CA PRO A 174 -1.10 24.97 18.31
C PRO A 174 -1.42 26.44 18.00
N THR A 175 -0.84 26.98 16.94
CA THR A 175 -1.08 28.32 16.40
C THR A 175 -2.23 28.29 15.39
N ASN A 176 -3.19 29.22 15.52
CA ASN A 176 -4.33 29.33 14.59
C ASN A 176 -3.90 29.58 13.14
N THR A 177 -2.72 30.17 12.93
CA THR A 177 -2.16 30.50 11.61
C THR A 177 -0.99 29.60 11.20
N SER A 178 -0.85 28.42 11.81
CA SER A 178 0.26 27.50 11.52
C SER A 178 1.64 28.18 11.61
N PHE A 179 2.40 28.22 10.51
CA PHE A 179 3.76 28.79 10.46
C PHE A 179 3.80 30.21 9.90
N VAL A 180 2.66 30.85 9.64
CA VAL A 180 2.60 32.22 9.09
C VAL A 180 3.34 33.22 10.01
N ALA A 181 3.24 33.05 11.33
CA ALA A 181 3.95 33.89 12.29
C ALA A 181 5.48 33.72 12.27
N PHE A 182 5.96 32.60 11.72
CA PHE A 182 7.39 32.26 11.64
C PHE A 182 7.99 32.53 10.25
N VAL A 183 7.32 33.31 9.40
CA VAL A 183 7.75 33.58 8.01
C VAL A 183 9.17 34.17 7.91
N ASN A 184 9.59 34.94 8.91
CA ASN A 184 10.93 35.54 8.99
C ASN A 184 11.94 34.71 9.78
N ALA A 185 11.53 33.56 10.33
CA ALA A 185 12.39 32.66 11.08
C ALA A 185 12.71 31.42 10.22
N PRO A 186 13.90 31.35 9.59
CA PRO A 186 14.21 30.28 8.64
C PRO A 186 14.36 28.91 9.31
N PHE A 187 14.87 28.85 10.54
CA PHE A 187 15.14 27.57 11.21
C PHE A 187 13.86 26.76 11.50
N PRO A 188 12.78 27.31 12.09
CA PRO A 188 11.49 26.63 12.22
C PRO A 188 10.98 26.02 10.92
N LEU A 189 11.05 26.78 9.82
CA LEU A 189 10.59 26.35 8.51
C LEU A 189 11.46 25.22 7.94
N LEU A 190 12.78 25.33 8.05
CA LEU A 190 13.71 24.30 7.56
C LEU A 190 13.63 23.02 8.38
N LEU A 191 13.54 23.13 9.71
CA LEU A 191 13.41 21.98 10.60
C LEU A 191 12.09 21.24 10.34
N ALA A 192 10.98 21.97 10.26
CA ALA A 192 9.68 21.39 9.93
C ALA A 192 9.67 20.77 8.51
N SER A 193 10.28 21.42 7.52
CA SER A 193 10.45 20.86 6.17
C SER A 193 11.20 19.52 6.21
N PHE A 194 12.29 19.46 6.97
CA PHE A 194 13.05 18.22 7.14
C PHE A 194 12.18 17.13 7.79
N LEU A 195 11.44 17.45 8.85
CA LEU A 195 10.55 16.51 9.55
C LEU A 195 9.44 15.97 8.64
N ILE A 196 8.81 16.82 7.82
CA ILE A 196 7.74 16.44 6.88
C ILE A 196 8.25 15.45 5.83
N VAL A 197 9.45 15.69 5.29
CA VAL A 197 10.09 14.77 4.35
C VAL A 197 10.54 13.51 5.06
N ALA A 198 11.10 13.64 6.26
CA ALA A 198 11.60 12.52 7.06
C ALA A 198 10.50 11.58 7.56
N GLY A 199 9.29 12.11 7.74
CA GLY A 199 8.09 11.40 8.09
C GLY A 199 7.58 10.51 6.97
N ASN A 200 6.27 10.54 6.73
CA ASN A 200 5.58 9.56 5.88
C ASN A 200 6.21 9.37 4.47
N THR A 201 6.59 10.46 3.80
CA THR A 201 7.04 10.42 2.40
C THR A 201 8.46 9.83 2.24
N GLY A 202 9.40 10.22 3.10
CA GLY A 202 10.81 9.85 3.01
C GLY A 202 11.25 8.82 4.04
N TYR A 203 10.36 8.35 4.92
CA TYR A 203 10.65 7.34 5.92
C TYR A 203 11.34 6.08 5.36
N PRO A 204 10.91 5.48 4.23
CA PRO A 204 11.61 4.35 3.61
C PRO A 204 13.06 4.64 3.25
N ALA A 205 13.36 5.87 2.82
CA ALA A 205 14.69 6.29 2.44
C ALA A 205 15.57 6.55 3.67
N LEU A 206 15.03 7.23 4.69
CA LEU A 206 15.74 7.49 5.93
C LEU A 206 16.03 6.22 6.72
N LEU A 207 15.07 5.31 6.82
CA LEU A 207 15.27 4.03 7.51
C LEU A 207 16.43 3.25 6.85
N ARG A 208 16.44 3.17 5.52
CA ARG A 208 17.52 2.52 4.76
C ARG A 208 18.86 3.22 4.97
N PHE A 209 18.87 4.55 4.98
CA PHE A 209 20.07 5.34 5.26
C PHE A 209 20.61 5.08 6.66
N PHE A 210 19.76 5.07 7.70
CA PHE A 210 20.19 4.80 9.06
C PHE A 210 20.74 3.38 9.22
N ILE A 211 20.08 2.36 8.64
CA ILE A 211 20.58 0.98 8.66
C ILE A 211 21.93 0.89 7.94
N TRP A 212 22.09 1.56 6.80
CA TRP A 212 23.36 1.62 6.07
C TRP A 212 24.47 2.33 6.88
N CYS A 213 24.14 3.42 7.57
CA CYS A 213 25.06 4.11 8.47
C CYS A 213 25.51 3.19 9.61
N ILE A 214 24.59 2.46 10.25
CA ILE A 214 24.93 1.50 11.31
C ILE A 214 25.82 0.39 10.75
N TYR A 215 25.49 -0.14 9.57
CA TYR A 215 26.32 -1.15 8.89
C TYR A 215 27.75 -0.67 8.64
N LYS A 216 27.94 0.62 8.32
CA LYS A 216 29.26 1.22 8.11
C LYS A 216 30.01 1.55 9.40
N LEU A 217 29.29 1.91 10.46
CA LEU A 217 29.87 2.23 11.76
C LEU A 217 30.18 0.98 12.60
N LEU A 218 29.60 -0.18 12.25
CA LEU A 218 29.79 -1.40 13.01
C LEU A 218 31.20 -1.98 12.81
N PRO A 219 31.98 -2.20 13.88
CA PRO A 219 33.32 -2.77 13.78
C PRO A 219 33.27 -4.25 13.33
N GLU A 220 34.32 -4.70 12.64
CA GLU A 220 34.41 -6.07 12.09
C GLU A 220 34.34 -7.17 13.15
N SER A 221 34.56 -6.82 14.43
CA SER A 221 34.38 -7.71 15.59
C SER A 221 32.96 -8.25 15.73
N ARG A 222 31.93 -7.55 15.22
CA ARG A 222 30.52 -8.00 15.26
C ARG A 222 30.07 -8.56 13.91
N ALA A 223 30.71 -9.64 13.46
CA ALA A 223 30.41 -10.27 12.17
C ALA A 223 28.93 -10.69 12.02
N ILE A 224 28.33 -11.20 13.09
CA ILE A 224 26.94 -11.67 13.12
C ILE A 224 25.92 -10.53 12.90
N ASP A 225 26.12 -9.41 13.59
CA ASP A 225 25.24 -8.25 13.46
C ASP A 225 25.41 -7.62 12.07
N ARG A 226 26.63 -7.61 11.53
CA ARG A 226 26.93 -7.11 10.18
C ARG A 226 26.28 -7.97 9.08
N GLU A 227 26.30 -9.29 9.24
CA GLU A 227 25.59 -10.23 8.36
C GLU A 227 24.08 -9.97 8.40
N THR A 228 23.53 -9.77 9.60
CA THR A 228 22.10 -9.48 9.80
C THR A 228 21.69 -8.16 9.13
N LEU A 229 22.48 -7.09 9.28
CA LEU A 229 22.22 -5.80 8.62
C LEU A 229 22.37 -5.88 7.10
N ARG A 230 23.33 -6.67 6.60
CA ARG A 230 23.49 -6.90 5.17
C ARG A 230 22.28 -7.64 4.60
N TYR A 231 21.84 -8.70 5.28
CA TYR A 231 20.64 -9.44 4.91
C TYR A 231 19.40 -8.53 4.86
N LEU A 232 19.25 -7.64 5.85
CA LEU A 232 18.16 -6.67 5.91
C LEU A 232 18.18 -5.70 4.70
N LEU A 233 19.35 -5.22 4.29
CA LEU A 233 19.50 -4.32 3.13
C LEU A 233 19.27 -4.99 1.77
N ASP A 234 19.56 -6.29 1.69
CA ASP A 234 19.43 -7.12 0.49
C ASP A 234 17.99 -7.64 0.31
N HIS A 235 17.31 -8.01 1.40
CA HIS A 235 15.92 -8.52 1.39
C HIS A 235 14.96 -7.67 2.24
N PRO A 236 14.78 -6.37 1.92
CA PRO A 236 14.12 -5.43 2.82
C PRO A 236 12.63 -5.74 3.08
N ARG A 237 11.91 -6.21 2.06
CA ARG A 237 10.46 -6.43 2.11
C ARG A 237 10.03 -7.68 2.88
N ARG A 238 10.94 -8.63 3.11
CA ARG A 238 10.66 -9.80 3.98
C ARG A 238 10.58 -9.40 5.44
N CYS A 239 11.44 -8.46 5.85
CA CYS A 239 11.50 -8.00 7.24
C CYS A 239 10.60 -6.81 7.52
N TYR A 240 10.38 -5.92 6.53
CA TYR A 240 9.57 -4.72 6.73
C TYR A 240 8.89 -4.21 5.46
N THR A 241 7.59 -3.95 5.55
CA THR A 241 6.79 -3.47 4.42
C THR A 241 7.23 -2.09 3.93
N MET A 242 7.56 -1.15 4.81
CA MET A 242 7.95 0.21 4.39
C MET A 242 9.43 0.33 3.99
N MET A 243 10.17 -0.78 3.87
CA MET A 243 11.54 -0.74 3.38
C MET A 243 11.62 -1.15 1.92
N PHE A 244 11.98 -0.21 1.06
CA PHE A 244 12.11 -0.45 -0.37
C PHE A 244 13.51 -0.93 -0.77
N SER A 245 13.60 -1.59 -1.93
CA SER A 245 14.89 -1.93 -2.55
C SER A 245 15.65 -0.65 -2.97
N ALA A 246 16.98 -0.73 -3.07
CA ALA A 246 17.84 0.44 -3.31
C ALA A 246 17.39 1.27 -4.54
N SER A 247 17.06 0.59 -5.63
CA SER A 247 16.63 1.24 -6.88
C SER A 247 15.30 1.98 -6.72
N GLN A 248 14.35 1.40 -5.96
CA GLN A 248 13.04 2.01 -5.71
C GLN A 248 13.16 3.20 -4.76
N THR A 249 14.02 3.10 -3.73
CA THR A 249 14.32 4.22 -2.84
C THR A 249 14.90 5.42 -3.60
N TRP A 250 15.87 5.19 -4.48
CA TRP A 250 16.43 6.27 -5.31
C TRP A 250 15.41 6.84 -6.29
N TRP A 251 14.57 6.00 -6.89
CA TRP A 251 13.49 6.48 -7.75
C TRP A 251 12.52 7.39 -6.98
N LEU A 252 12.08 6.97 -5.79
CA LEU A 252 11.20 7.74 -4.92
C LEU A 252 11.84 9.09 -4.56
N VAL A 253 13.10 9.10 -4.12
CA VAL A 253 13.84 10.32 -3.79
C VAL A 253 13.91 11.26 -4.99
N CYS A 254 14.28 10.77 -6.17
CA CYS A 254 14.36 11.59 -7.38
C CYS A 254 13.01 12.21 -7.77
N VAL A 255 11.92 11.44 -7.71
CA VAL A 255 10.58 11.93 -8.06
C VAL A 255 10.09 12.97 -7.05
N VAL A 256 10.23 12.69 -5.75
CA VAL A 256 9.85 13.58 -4.64
C VAL A 256 10.66 14.89 -4.72
N THR A 257 11.97 14.81 -4.89
CA THR A 257 12.81 16.01 -5.06
C THR A 257 12.45 16.78 -6.32
N GLY A 258 12.25 16.10 -7.46
CA GLY A 258 11.90 16.75 -8.72
C GLY A 258 10.57 17.51 -8.65
N LEU A 259 9.54 16.91 -8.06
CA LEU A 259 8.25 17.57 -7.85
C LEU A 259 8.38 18.78 -6.91
N THR A 260 9.18 18.71 -5.84
CA THR A 260 9.33 19.84 -4.89
C THR A 260 10.06 20.99 -5.55
N VAL A 261 11.12 20.69 -6.31
CA VAL A 261 11.87 21.73 -7.02
C VAL A 261 10.99 22.40 -8.06
N ALA A 262 10.13 21.66 -8.76
CA ALA A 262 9.18 22.26 -9.69
C ALA A 262 8.20 23.21 -8.98
N GLU A 263 7.59 22.80 -7.87
CA GLU A 263 6.71 23.64 -7.06
C GLU A 263 7.41 24.89 -6.52
N TRP A 264 8.65 24.73 -6.05
CA TRP A 264 9.46 25.81 -5.51
C TRP A 264 9.84 26.84 -6.58
N VAL A 265 10.24 26.38 -7.76
CA VAL A 265 10.56 27.24 -8.91
C VAL A 265 9.32 28.00 -9.37
N VAL A 266 8.17 27.33 -9.48
CA VAL A 266 6.90 27.98 -9.84
C VAL A 266 6.58 29.07 -8.81
N PHE A 267 6.65 28.78 -7.52
CA PHE A 267 6.37 29.75 -6.47
C PHE A 267 7.23 31.01 -6.59
N LEU A 268 8.53 30.86 -6.82
CA LEU A 268 9.45 31.98 -6.98
C LEU A 268 9.19 32.78 -8.27
N ALA A 269 8.89 32.09 -9.37
CA ALA A 269 8.70 32.69 -10.67
C ALA A 269 7.38 33.47 -10.79
N THR A 270 6.30 33.02 -10.14
CA THR A 270 4.96 33.61 -10.32
C THR A 270 4.57 34.63 -9.25
N ASN A 271 5.19 34.59 -8.06
CA ASN A 271 4.80 35.42 -6.92
C ASN A 271 5.79 36.55 -6.58
N TYR A 272 6.80 36.82 -7.42
CA TYR A 272 7.85 37.80 -7.11
C TYR A 272 7.34 39.25 -6.94
N TRP A 273 6.27 39.62 -7.64
CA TRP A 273 5.71 40.98 -7.70
C TRP A 273 4.47 41.18 -6.82
N LEU A 274 4.07 40.15 -6.06
CA LEU A 274 2.81 40.18 -5.34
C LEU A 274 2.93 41.01 -4.05
N PRO A 275 2.03 41.98 -3.80
CA PRO A 275 2.14 42.88 -2.65
C PRO A 275 2.05 42.17 -1.28
N VAL A 276 1.47 40.98 -1.25
CA VAL A 276 1.40 40.12 -0.05
C VAL A 276 2.80 39.71 0.44
N LEU A 277 3.79 39.68 -0.45
CA LEU A 277 5.16 39.29 -0.15
C LEU A 277 6.09 40.50 0.07
N ASP A 278 5.65 41.74 -0.20
CA ASP A 278 6.50 42.94 -0.20
C ASP A 278 7.16 43.26 1.15
N GLY A 279 6.54 42.88 2.26
CA GLY A 279 7.12 43.02 3.61
C GLY A 279 8.13 41.94 4.01
N ILE A 280 8.33 40.90 3.19
CA ILE A 280 9.17 39.74 3.52
C ILE A 280 10.50 39.83 2.74
N PRO A 281 11.67 39.77 3.41
CA PRO A 281 12.97 39.75 2.76
C PRO A 281 13.08 38.62 1.74
N TRP A 282 13.81 38.85 0.64
CA TRP A 282 13.96 37.86 -0.43
C TRP A 282 14.45 36.49 0.07
N ALA A 283 15.41 36.48 1.01
CA ALA A 283 15.93 35.24 1.60
C ALA A 283 14.82 34.42 2.29
N SER A 284 13.93 35.08 3.03
CA SER A 284 12.79 34.43 3.68
C SER A 284 11.78 33.93 2.65
N ARG A 285 11.53 34.67 1.56
CA ARG A 285 10.63 34.22 0.47
C ARG A 285 11.10 32.91 -0.16
N VAL A 286 12.41 32.75 -0.34
CA VAL A 286 13.01 31.52 -0.87
C VAL A 286 12.76 30.33 0.05
N VAL A 287 12.94 30.50 1.36
CA VAL A 287 12.68 29.44 2.37
C VAL A 287 11.19 29.13 2.48
N VAL A 288 10.33 30.15 2.45
CA VAL A 288 8.87 30.01 2.50
C VAL A 288 8.35 29.22 1.30
N GLY A 289 8.83 29.53 0.09
CA GLY A 289 8.44 28.78 -1.10
C GLY A 289 8.84 27.31 -1.02
N LEU A 290 10.03 27.02 -0.48
CA LEU A 290 10.51 25.65 -0.28
C LEU A 290 9.64 24.91 0.75
N PHE A 291 9.38 25.54 1.90
CA PHE A 291 8.53 25.00 2.95
C PHE A 291 7.12 24.71 2.43
N GLN A 292 6.54 25.65 1.68
CA GLN A 292 5.19 25.51 1.16
C GLN A 292 5.07 24.36 0.16
N GLY A 293 6.04 24.21 -0.76
CA GLY A 293 6.09 23.08 -1.70
C GLY A 293 6.48 21.73 -1.07
N ILE A 294 6.97 21.72 0.16
CA ILE A 294 7.15 20.48 0.94
C ILE A 294 5.86 20.15 1.70
N SER A 295 5.17 21.17 2.19
CA SER A 295 3.95 21.03 2.98
C SER A 295 2.74 20.52 2.19
N THR A 296 2.73 20.73 0.86
CA THR A 296 1.75 20.14 -0.07
C THR A 296 1.73 18.60 -0.03
N ARG A 297 2.75 17.95 0.55
CA ARG A 297 2.86 16.49 0.68
C ARG A 297 2.42 15.98 2.03
N ASN A 298 1.11 15.88 2.18
CA ASN A 298 0.45 15.23 3.31
C ASN A 298 0.69 15.94 4.65
N ALA A 299 1.30 17.13 4.69
CA ALA A 299 1.68 17.80 5.93
C ALA A 299 0.87 19.04 6.27
N GLY A 300 0.23 19.71 5.31
CA GLY A 300 -0.88 20.64 5.60
C GLY A 300 -0.54 21.99 6.21
N PHE A 301 0.68 22.18 6.71
CA PHE A 301 1.13 23.45 7.26
C PHE A 301 1.15 24.57 6.22
N THR A 302 0.85 25.76 6.70
CA THR A 302 0.80 26.95 5.84
C THR A 302 1.73 28.01 6.41
N ALA A 303 2.62 28.54 5.58
CA ALA A 303 3.50 29.67 5.93
C ALA A 303 3.04 30.99 5.30
N VAL A 304 2.26 30.93 4.22
CA VAL A 304 1.62 32.08 3.56
C VAL A 304 0.23 31.66 3.12
N ASN A 305 -0.76 32.55 3.21
CA ASN A 305 -2.11 32.24 2.75
C ASN A 305 -2.10 31.92 1.25
N ILE A 306 -2.41 30.66 0.92
CA ILE A 306 -2.32 30.10 -0.42
C ILE A 306 -3.37 30.73 -1.35
N LEU A 307 -4.52 31.16 -0.81
CA LEU A 307 -5.63 31.74 -1.59
C LEU A 307 -5.36 33.15 -2.10
N ILE A 308 -4.37 33.85 -1.52
CA ILE A 308 -4.01 35.20 -1.93
C ILE A 308 -2.80 35.18 -2.88
N LEU A 309 -2.18 34.02 -3.09
CA LEU A 309 -1.11 33.83 -4.07
C LEU A 309 -1.62 33.96 -5.51
N ASN A 310 -0.68 34.02 -6.46
CA ASN A 310 -1.01 34.00 -7.88
C ASN A 310 -1.87 32.75 -8.22
N PRO A 311 -2.98 32.90 -8.97
CA PRO A 311 -3.84 31.79 -9.38
C PRO A 311 -3.09 30.63 -10.07
N GLY A 312 -2.02 30.93 -10.81
CA GLY A 312 -1.17 29.91 -11.42
C GLY A 312 -0.48 29.01 -10.37
N THR A 313 -0.01 29.60 -9.27
CA THR A 313 0.60 28.86 -8.15
C THR A 313 -0.42 27.97 -7.45
N GLN A 314 -1.64 28.48 -7.26
CA GLN A 314 -2.74 27.74 -6.62
C GLN A 314 -3.09 26.49 -7.41
N ILE A 315 -3.22 26.60 -8.73
CA ILE A 315 -3.47 25.45 -9.60
C ILE A 315 -2.34 24.43 -9.50
N VAL A 316 -1.08 24.88 -9.53
CA VAL A 316 0.08 23.99 -9.39
C VAL A 316 0.08 23.28 -8.04
N TYR A 317 -0.26 23.95 -6.95
CA TYR A 317 -0.38 23.32 -5.64
C TYR A 317 -1.53 22.32 -5.56
N ILE A 318 -2.70 22.61 -6.14
CA ILE A 318 -3.81 21.65 -6.21
C ILE A 318 -3.37 20.38 -6.97
N ILE A 319 -2.73 20.55 -8.12
CA ILE A 319 -2.20 19.42 -8.91
C ILE A 319 -1.14 18.65 -8.12
N ALA A 320 -0.23 19.35 -7.45
CA ALA A 320 0.83 18.74 -6.65
C ALA A 320 0.29 17.95 -5.45
N MET A 321 -0.73 18.46 -4.76
CA MET A 321 -1.41 17.76 -3.65
C MET A 321 -2.05 16.46 -4.14
N TYR A 322 -2.71 16.49 -5.30
CA TYR A 322 -3.28 15.29 -5.91
C TYR A 322 -2.19 14.28 -6.31
N ILE A 323 -1.09 14.75 -6.92
CA ILE A 323 0.00 13.87 -7.35
C ILE A 323 0.82 13.34 -6.16
N GLY A 324 0.91 14.10 -5.07
CA GLY A 324 1.79 13.86 -3.93
C GLY A 324 1.60 12.50 -3.25
N VAL A 325 0.40 11.92 -3.31
CA VAL A 325 0.08 10.60 -2.74
C VAL A 325 0.63 9.44 -3.59
N TYR A 326 0.78 9.63 -4.91
CA TYR A 326 1.09 8.53 -5.82
C TYR A 326 2.51 7.95 -5.72
N PRO A 327 3.60 8.72 -5.56
CA PRO A 327 4.97 8.16 -5.55
C PRO A 327 5.19 7.07 -4.50
N VAL A 328 4.67 7.25 -3.28
CA VAL A 328 4.80 6.26 -2.20
C VAL A 328 3.93 5.03 -2.52
N GLY A 329 2.66 5.24 -2.90
CA GLY A 329 1.75 4.15 -3.25
C GLY A 329 2.24 3.32 -4.45
N ILE A 330 2.80 3.97 -5.46
CA ILE A 330 3.42 3.31 -6.63
C ILE A 330 4.64 2.49 -6.21
N SER A 331 5.49 3.04 -5.34
CA SER A 331 6.67 2.32 -4.83
C SER A 331 6.26 1.03 -4.11
N ILE A 332 5.21 1.09 -3.28
CA ILE A 332 4.66 -0.08 -2.58
C ILE A 332 4.16 -1.13 -3.57
N ARG A 333 3.28 -0.73 -4.51
CA ARG A 333 2.70 -1.65 -5.50
C ARG A 333 3.75 -2.30 -6.39
N ASN A 334 4.70 -1.50 -6.89
CA ASN A 334 5.79 -2.00 -7.71
C ASN A 334 6.65 -2.99 -6.94
N SER A 335 6.98 -2.69 -5.67
CA SER A 335 7.82 -3.58 -4.87
C SER A 335 7.15 -4.92 -4.50
N ASN A 336 5.81 -5.01 -4.50
CA ASN A 336 5.08 -6.28 -4.29
C ASN A 336 5.18 -7.23 -5.48
N VAL A 337 4.96 -6.73 -6.71
CA VAL A 337 4.88 -7.56 -7.92
C VAL A 337 6.20 -8.29 -8.22
N TYR A 338 7.35 -7.70 -7.86
CA TYR A 338 8.65 -8.36 -8.05
C TYR A 338 8.87 -9.55 -7.12
N GLN A 339 8.27 -9.56 -5.91
CA GLN A 339 8.43 -10.66 -4.97
C GLN A 339 7.39 -11.77 -5.16
N GLU A 340 6.16 -11.47 -5.58
CA GLU A 340 5.17 -12.50 -5.93
C GLU A 340 5.71 -13.42 -7.04
N ARG A 341 6.43 -12.84 -8.01
CA ARG A 341 7.14 -13.59 -9.06
C ARG A 341 8.34 -14.38 -8.53
N GLU A 342 9.04 -13.89 -7.51
CA GLU A 342 10.13 -14.63 -6.84
C GLU A 342 9.61 -15.78 -5.95
N LEU A 343 8.37 -15.69 -5.47
CA LEU A 343 7.67 -16.73 -4.69
C LEU A 343 7.03 -17.82 -5.57
N GLY A 344 7.13 -17.70 -6.89
CA GLY A 344 6.55 -18.66 -7.83
C GLY A 344 5.02 -18.57 -7.97
N ILE A 345 4.41 -17.51 -7.45
CA ILE A 345 2.97 -17.24 -7.61
C ILE A 345 2.82 -16.48 -8.94
N TYR A 346 2.58 -17.23 -10.00
CA TYR A 346 2.25 -16.68 -11.31
C TYR A 346 0.74 -16.51 -11.42
N ASN A 347 0.28 -15.29 -11.71
CA ASN A 347 -1.11 -15.10 -12.11
C ASN A 347 -1.35 -15.89 -13.39
N GLY A 348 -2.38 -16.74 -13.42
CA GLY A 348 -2.70 -17.60 -14.57
C GLY A 348 -2.83 -16.84 -15.89
N ASP A 349 -3.22 -15.56 -15.83
CA ASP A 349 -3.34 -14.68 -16.99
C ASP A 349 -2.00 -14.45 -17.75
N ASP A 350 -0.85 -14.51 -17.07
CA ASP A 350 0.48 -14.36 -17.70
C ASP A 350 0.85 -15.62 -18.53
N LEU A 351 0.32 -16.80 -18.17
CA LEU A 351 0.56 -18.05 -18.90
C LEU A 351 -0.25 -18.12 -20.20
N TYR A 352 -1.48 -17.60 -20.20
CA TYR A 352 -2.36 -17.62 -21.38
C TYR A 352 -1.91 -16.66 -22.49
N GLN A 353 -1.23 -15.55 -22.17
CA GLN A 353 -0.70 -14.66 -23.21
C GLN A 353 0.49 -15.25 -23.97
N THR A 354 1.22 -16.19 -23.37
CA THR A 354 2.43 -16.77 -23.99
C THR A 354 2.10 -17.89 -24.99
N GLN A 355 0.89 -18.45 -24.97
CA GLN A 355 0.48 -19.51 -25.91
C GLN A 355 0.00 -19.02 -27.29
N ASN A 356 -0.36 -17.73 -27.42
CA ASN A 356 -0.91 -17.21 -28.68
C ASN A 356 0.15 -16.75 -29.70
N GLU A 357 1.43 -16.70 -29.33
CA GLU A 357 2.52 -16.52 -30.29
C GLU A 357 3.16 -17.86 -30.59
N GLY A 358 2.72 -18.49 -31.69
CA GLY A 358 3.33 -19.69 -32.25
C GLY A 358 4.76 -19.44 -32.71
N THR A 359 5.72 -19.46 -31.79
CA THR A 359 7.09 -19.98 -31.96
C THR A 359 7.69 -20.10 -30.56
N THR A 360 7.94 -21.32 -30.11
CA THR A 360 8.64 -21.61 -28.85
C THR A 360 10.12 -21.21 -28.97
N LYS A 361 10.40 -19.91 -28.92
CA LYS A 361 11.71 -19.44 -28.46
C LYS A 361 11.63 -19.36 -26.94
N LEU A 362 12.25 -20.32 -26.26
CA LEU A 362 12.64 -20.12 -24.87
C LEU A 362 13.54 -18.89 -24.82
N SER A 363 12.96 -17.73 -24.52
CA SER A 363 13.71 -16.56 -24.08
C SER A 363 14.36 -16.95 -22.76
N ARG A 364 15.66 -17.31 -22.79
CA ARG A 364 16.48 -17.41 -21.59
C ARG A 364 16.41 -16.05 -20.90
N PHE A 365 15.62 -15.96 -19.83
CA PHE A 365 15.76 -14.87 -18.88
C PHE A 365 17.17 -14.96 -18.29
N PRO A 366 17.94 -13.87 -18.30
CA PRO A 366 19.32 -13.92 -17.87
C PRO A 366 19.38 -14.33 -16.41
N THR A 367 20.03 -15.47 -16.16
CA THR A 367 20.33 -15.98 -14.83
C THR A 367 21.13 -14.93 -14.05
N ILE A 368 20.90 -14.89 -12.75
CA ILE A 368 21.38 -13.90 -11.76
C ILE A 368 22.90 -13.62 -11.84
N ASN A 369 23.70 -14.50 -12.45
CA ASN A 369 25.14 -14.34 -12.62
C ASN A 369 25.58 -13.30 -13.68
N SER A 370 24.68 -12.76 -14.52
CA SER A 370 25.06 -11.73 -15.51
C SER A 370 24.99 -10.29 -15.00
N VAL A 371 24.58 -10.07 -13.75
CA VAL A 371 24.41 -8.72 -13.17
C VAL A 371 25.75 -8.07 -12.76
N MET A 372 26.86 -8.82 -12.73
CA MET A 372 28.12 -8.33 -12.16
C MET A 372 29.03 -7.54 -13.13
N THR A 373 28.68 -7.34 -14.41
CA THR A 373 29.57 -6.65 -15.37
C THR A 373 29.00 -5.41 -16.07
N THR A 374 27.90 -4.80 -15.58
CA THR A 374 27.41 -3.52 -16.15
C THR A 374 27.41 -2.39 -15.13
N THR A 375 28.61 -1.92 -14.77
CA THR A 375 28.89 -0.79 -13.86
C THR A 375 28.63 0.59 -14.46
N LYS A 376 27.72 0.74 -15.44
CA LYS A 376 27.36 2.05 -16.01
C LYS A 376 25.87 2.12 -16.33
N LYS A 377 25.05 2.49 -15.34
CA LYS A 377 23.73 3.10 -15.56
C LYS A 377 23.18 3.67 -14.24
N LEU A 378 23.54 4.91 -13.95
CA LEU A 378 22.88 5.79 -12.98
C LEU A 378 21.59 6.41 -13.55
N ILE A 379 21.02 5.84 -14.62
CA ILE A 379 19.77 6.30 -15.21
C ILE A 379 18.68 5.35 -14.73
N PRO A 380 17.63 5.82 -14.02
CA PRO A 380 16.54 4.97 -13.60
C PRO A 380 15.94 4.29 -14.84
N LYS A 381 15.88 2.95 -14.83
CA LYS A 381 15.18 2.19 -15.88
C LYS A 381 13.75 2.74 -15.95
N ARG A 382 13.28 3.06 -17.16
CA ARG A 382 11.90 3.50 -17.39
C ARG A 382 10.94 2.52 -16.69
N PRO A 383 9.88 3.00 -16.00
CA PRO A 383 8.89 2.11 -15.41
C PRO A 383 8.40 1.15 -16.49
N SER A 384 8.26 -0.13 -16.14
CA SER A 384 7.81 -1.13 -17.11
C SER A 384 6.45 -0.72 -17.68
N PHE A 385 6.19 -1.06 -18.95
CA PHE A 385 4.94 -0.71 -19.64
C PHE A 385 3.70 -1.08 -18.81
N TYR A 386 3.74 -2.23 -18.13
CA TYR A 386 2.70 -2.70 -17.21
C TYR A 386 2.43 -1.71 -16.05
N VAL A 387 3.49 -1.19 -15.42
CA VAL A 387 3.39 -0.21 -14.33
C VAL A 387 2.78 1.10 -14.83
N MET A 388 3.17 1.56 -16.02
CA MET A 388 2.61 2.77 -16.62
C MET A 388 1.09 2.62 -16.85
N THR A 389 0.67 1.49 -17.43
CA THR A 389 -0.74 1.21 -17.71
C THR A 389 -1.56 1.08 -16.43
N GLN A 390 -0.99 0.49 -15.38
CA GLN A 390 -1.63 0.39 -14.07
C GLN A 390 -1.78 1.75 -13.37
N ILE A 391 -0.77 2.62 -13.47
CA ILE A 391 -0.81 3.99 -12.96
C ILE A 391 -1.90 4.78 -13.68
N GLN A 392 -1.91 4.74 -15.02
CA GLN A 392 -2.91 5.46 -15.82
C GLN A 392 -4.34 5.05 -15.46
N ARG A 393 -4.61 3.75 -15.32
CA ARG A 393 -5.93 3.25 -14.91
C ARG A 393 -6.32 3.68 -13.50
N THR A 394 -5.36 3.67 -12.57
CA THR A 394 -5.60 4.08 -11.17
C THR A 394 -5.93 5.57 -11.08
N VAL A 395 -5.08 6.42 -11.65
CA VAL A 395 -5.24 7.88 -11.64
C VAL A 395 -6.55 8.28 -12.30
N THR A 396 -6.86 7.71 -13.47
CA THR A 396 -8.09 8.03 -14.21
C THR A 396 -9.35 7.63 -13.44
N ARG A 397 -9.34 6.49 -12.73
CA ARG A 397 -10.49 6.07 -11.94
C ARG A 397 -10.69 6.94 -10.69
N GLU A 398 -9.60 7.30 -10.03
CA GLU A 398 -9.64 8.06 -8.78
C GLU A 398 -10.02 9.53 -9.01
N ILE A 399 -9.52 10.16 -10.08
CA ILE A 399 -9.87 11.56 -10.38
C ILE A 399 -11.37 11.72 -10.65
N CYS A 400 -12.03 10.72 -11.26
CA CYS A 400 -13.48 10.76 -11.48
C CYS A 400 -14.25 10.89 -10.17
N TRP A 401 -13.84 10.17 -9.11
CA TRP A 401 -14.48 10.28 -7.80
C TRP A 401 -14.26 11.64 -7.16
N VAL A 402 -13.07 12.22 -7.29
CA VAL A 402 -12.77 13.57 -6.83
C VAL A 402 -13.65 14.60 -7.55
N LEU A 403 -13.80 14.49 -8.87
CA LEU A 403 -14.64 15.38 -9.67
C LEU A 403 -16.13 15.27 -9.30
N ILE A 404 -16.62 14.05 -9.06
CA ILE A 404 -17.98 13.83 -8.58
C ILE A 404 -18.17 14.48 -7.20
N GLY A 405 -17.20 14.32 -6.29
CA GLY A 405 -17.22 14.97 -4.98
C GLY A 405 -17.29 16.50 -5.07
N ILE A 406 -16.42 17.11 -5.89
CA ILE A 406 -16.44 18.55 -6.17
C ILE A 406 -17.80 18.99 -6.72
N PHE A 407 -18.35 18.24 -7.68
CA PHE A 407 -19.65 18.55 -8.27
C PHE A 407 -20.78 18.51 -7.23
N CYS A 408 -20.82 17.48 -6.38
CA CYS A 408 -21.81 17.38 -5.32
C CYS A 408 -21.68 18.53 -4.30
N ILE A 409 -20.46 18.86 -3.85
CA ILE A 409 -20.23 19.97 -2.91
C ILE A 409 -20.65 21.30 -3.52
N CYS A 410 -20.34 21.53 -4.80
CA CYS A 410 -20.79 22.74 -5.51
C CYS A 410 -22.31 22.87 -5.62
N ILE A 411 -23.05 21.76 -5.74
CA ILE A 411 -24.53 21.78 -5.73
C ILE A 411 -25.06 22.16 -4.34
N ILE A 412 -24.50 21.55 -3.29
CA ILE A 412 -24.94 21.79 -1.91
C ILE A 412 -24.66 23.24 -1.50
N GLU A 413 -23.45 23.73 -1.80
CA GLU A 413 -23.02 25.09 -1.48
C GLU A 413 -23.36 26.12 -2.55
N ALA A 414 -24.24 25.80 -3.51
CA ALA A 414 -24.57 26.69 -4.61
C ALA A 414 -25.02 28.08 -4.13
N GLN A 415 -25.79 28.15 -3.04
CA GLN A 415 -26.22 29.42 -2.44
C GLN A 415 -25.06 30.23 -1.86
N ALA A 416 -24.11 29.58 -1.18
CA ALA A 416 -22.93 30.25 -0.61
C ALA A 416 -21.98 30.73 -1.71
N ILE A 417 -21.82 29.95 -2.79
CA ILE A 417 -20.99 30.30 -3.96
C ILE A 417 -21.57 31.49 -4.73
N MET A 418 -22.90 31.57 -4.86
CA MET A 418 -23.58 32.67 -5.56
C MET A 418 -23.69 33.95 -4.72
N ALA A 419 -23.52 33.84 -3.40
CA ALA A 419 -23.42 34.98 -2.50
C ALA A 419 -21.99 35.55 -2.46
N PRO A 420 -21.79 36.81 -2.02
CA PRO A 420 -20.45 37.38 -1.78
C PRO A 420 -19.84 36.78 -0.50
N SER A 421 -19.61 35.47 -0.49
CA SER A 421 -19.02 34.72 0.62
C SER A 421 -17.55 34.38 0.33
N PRO A 422 -16.75 34.02 1.35
CA PRO A 422 -15.41 33.48 1.16
C PRO A 422 -15.38 32.14 0.41
N ILE A 423 -16.52 31.45 0.31
CA ILE A 423 -16.65 30.14 -0.32
C ILE A 423 -16.77 30.35 -1.84
N THR A 424 -15.71 30.00 -2.55
CA THR A 424 -15.65 30.03 -4.01
C THR A 424 -15.43 28.62 -4.57
N VAL A 425 -15.74 28.43 -5.85
CA VAL A 425 -15.46 27.16 -6.56
C VAL A 425 -13.99 26.75 -6.40
N LEU A 426 -13.07 27.70 -6.46
CA LEU A 426 -11.64 27.44 -6.27
C LEU A 426 -11.31 26.92 -4.86
N THR A 427 -11.89 27.53 -3.82
CA THR A 427 -11.70 27.04 -2.44
C THR A 427 -12.31 25.66 -2.24
N ILE A 428 -13.44 25.35 -2.89
CA ILE A 428 -14.04 24.00 -2.84
C ILE A 428 -13.14 22.97 -3.51
N ILE A 429 -12.60 23.28 -4.69
CA ILE A 429 -11.64 22.41 -5.37
C ILE A 429 -10.42 22.18 -4.48
N TYR A 430 -9.90 23.24 -3.87
CA TYR A 430 -8.75 23.17 -2.97
C TYR A 430 -9.00 22.27 -1.76
N GLU A 431 -10.10 22.49 -1.02
CA GLU A 431 -10.48 21.70 0.15
C GLU A 431 -10.74 20.23 -0.20
N THR A 432 -11.40 19.97 -1.32
CA THR A 432 -11.71 18.60 -1.77
C THR A 432 -10.44 17.84 -2.13
N VAL A 433 -9.54 18.46 -2.90
CA VAL A 433 -8.27 17.83 -3.29
C VAL A 433 -7.35 17.66 -2.09
N SER A 434 -7.31 18.63 -1.16
CA SER A 434 -6.55 18.52 0.09
C SER A 434 -7.06 17.37 0.96
N THR A 435 -8.38 17.20 1.06
CA THR A 435 -8.99 16.09 1.81
C THR A 435 -8.71 14.74 1.13
N PHE A 436 -8.86 14.66 -0.19
CA PHE A 436 -8.56 13.44 -0.95
C PHE A 436 -7.09 13.04 -0.84
N GLY A 437 -6.18 14.02 -0.97
CA GLY A 437 -4.74 13.81 -0.85
C GLY A 437 -4.24 13.64 0.59
N THR A 438 -5.15 13.70 1.58
CA THR A 438 -4.84 13.76 3.02
C THR A 438 -3.73 14.76 3.34
N VAL A 439 -3.80 15.93 2.70
CA VAL A 439 -2.85 17.03 2.87
C VAL A 439 -3.13 17.80 4.15
N GLY A 440 -4.40 18.05 4.46
CA GLY A 440 -4.79 18.76 5.67
C GLY A 440 -4.52 20.27 5.64
N SER A 441 -4.18 20.83 4.47
CA SER A 441 -4.15 22.27 4.27
C SER A 441 -5.55 22.77 3.94
N SER A 442 -5.95 23.91 4.52
CA SER A 442 -7.29 24.46 4.37
C SER A 442 -7.23 25.93 3.99
N ALA A 443 -8.20 26.35 3.20
CA ALA A 443 -8.48 27.75 2.88
C ALA A 443 -8.86 28.55 4.14
N GLY A 444 -9.49 27.87 5.10
CA GLY A 444 -9.98 28.44 6.35
C GLY A 444 -11.22 29.30 6.14
N TYR A 445 -11.90 29.64 7.23
CA TYR A 445 -13.06 30.52 7.18
C TYR A 445 -12.92 31.67 8.20
N PRO A 446 -13.28 32.91 7.85
CA PRO A 446 -13.13 34.05 8.76
C PRO A 446 -13.88 33.85 10.08
N GLY A 447 -13.20 34.10 11.21
CA GLY A 447 -13.81 34.07 12.54
C GLY A 447 -13.98 32.68 13.17
N VAL A 448 -13.57 31.61 12.49
CA VAL A 448 -13.56 30.25 13.04
C VAL A 448 -12.15 29.63 12.94
N THR A 449 -11.82 28.76 13.88
CA THR A 449 -10.53 28.04 13.91
C THR A 449 -10.59 26.70 13.17
N THR A 450 -11.74 26.35 12.60
CA THR A 450 -11.95 25.12 11.84
C THR A 450 -11.55 25.29 10.38
N ALA A 451 -11.33 24.17 9.68
CA ALA A 451 -11.19 24.18 8.23
C ALA A 451 -12.46 24.73 7.55
N GLN A 452 -12.36 25.18 6.30
CA GLN A 452 -13.51 25.76 5.58
C GLN A 452 -14.68 24.76 5.46
N VAL A 453 -14.37 23.47 5.37
CA VAL A 453 -15.35 22.37 5.35
C VAL A 453 -16.25 22.36 6.59
N GLY A 454 -15.78 22.86 7.74
CA GLY A 454 -16.60 22.98 8.96
C GLY A 454 -17.75 23.98 8.85
N SER A 455 -17.74 24.83 7.81
CA SER A 455 -18.80 25.80 7.52
C SER A 455 -19.75 25.33 6.42
N TYR A 456 -19.54 24.14 5.84
CA TYR A 456 -20.43 23.59 4.81
C TYR A 456 -21.70 22.98 5.41
N HIS A 457 -22.75 22.95 4.62
CA HIS A 457 -24.02 22.33 4.95
C HIS A 457 -23.86 20.81 5.07
N ILE A 458 -24.31 20.28 6.21
CA ILE A 458 -24.26 18.85 6.49
C ILE A 458 -25.34 18.14 5.67
N LEU A 459 -24.93 17.31 4.71
CA LEU A 459 -25.80 16.26 4.19
C LEU A 459 -25.76 15.08 5.16
N SER A 460 -26.86 14.86 5.88
CA SER A 460 -27.06 13.61 6.59
C SER A 460 -27.21 12.49 5.57
N LEU A 461 -26.18 11.66 5.38
CA LEU A 461 -26.34 10.38 4.68
C LEU A 461 -27.28 9.49 5.53
N PRO A 462 -28.25 8.81 4.90
CA PRO A 462 -29.07 7.83 5.60
C PRO A 462 -28.16 6.74 6.19
N SER A 463 -28.24 6.55 7.50
CA SER A 463 -27.49 5.55 8.29
C SER A 463 -27.59 4.10 7.75
N THR A 464 -28.45 3.84 6.76
CA THR A 464 -28.62 2.55 6.10
C THR A 464 -27.58 2.24 5.01
N ILE A 465 -26.81 3.23 4.52
CA ILE A 465 -25.73 3.00 3.54
C ILE A 465 -24.44 2.48 4.21
N ASP A 466 -24.24 2.76 5.50
CA ASP A 466 -23.09 2.27 6.29
C ASP A 466 -23.04 0.73 6.38
N HIS A 467 -24.17 0.06 6.18
CA HIS A 467 -24.27 -1.40 6.15
C HIS A 467 -24.06 -2.04 4.77
N ALA A 468 -23.96 -1.25 3.69
CA ALA A 468 -23.79 -1.77 2.33
C ALA A 468 -22.31 -1.95 1.93
N VAL A 469 -21.38 -1.40 2.70
CA VAL A 469 -19.94 -1.59 2.49
C VAL A 469 -19.51 -2.85 3.22
N LEU A 470 -19.50 -3.98 2.51
CA LEU A 470 -18.87 -5.20 2.99
C LEU A 470 -17.42 -4.89 3.33
N LEU A 471 -17.05 -5.01 4.61
CA LEU A 471 -15.69 -4.78 5.06
C LEU A 471 -14.76 -5.79 4.37
N PRO A 472 -13.55 -5.38 3.92
CA PRO A 472 -12.57 -6.30 3.32
C PRO A 472 -12.29 -7.54 4.19
N SER A 473 -12.41 -7.42 5.50
CA SER A 473 -12.29 -8.54 6.45
C SER A 473 -13.42 -9.56 6.33
N GLU A 474 -14.65 -9.15 6.01
CA GLU A 474 -15.77 -10.08 5.79
C GLU A 474 -15.63 -10.82 4.47
N GLN A 475 -15.09 -10.16 3.44
CA GLN A 475 -14.74 -10.80 2.18
C GLN A 475 -13.63 -11.83 2.37
N LEU A 476 -12.55 -11.46 3.08
CA LEU A 476 -11.44 -12.37 3.42
C LEU A 476 -11.90 -13.54 4.29
N ASN A 477 -12.69 -13.30 5.35
CA ASN A 477 -13.23 -14.38 6.18
C ASN A 477 -14.12 -15.35 5.37
N ARG A 478 -14.92 -14.84 4.43
CA ARG A 478 -15.71 -15.71 3.55
C ARG A 478 -14.84 -16.52 2.58
N GLU A 479 -13.75 -15.94 2.09
CA GLU A 479 -12.78 -16.65 1.26
C GLU A 479 -12.02 -17.72 2.06
N GLU A 480 -11.56 -17.39 3.27
CA GLU A 480 -10.94 -18.35 4.18
C GLU A 480 -11.90 -19.48 4.58
N GLU A 481 -13.18 -19.18 4.86
CA GLU A 481 -14.19 -20.20 5.11
C GLU A 481 -14.44 -21.09 3.89
N ARG A 482 -14.46 -20.51 2.68
CA ARG A 482 -14.57 -21.30 1.43
C ARG A 482 -13.35 -22.21 1.25
N GLU A 483 -12.13 -21.70 1.46
CA GLU A 483 -10.93 -22.52 1.40
C GLU A 483 -10.95 -23.63 2.46
N ARG A 484 -11.40 -23.33 3.68
CA ARG A 484 -11.47 -24.30 4.77
C ARG A 484 -12.46 -25.42 4.45
N LYS A 485 -13.62 -25.08 3.89
CA LYS A 485 -14.62 -26.05 3.40
C LYS A 485 -14.08 -26.89 2.25
N LEU A 486 -13.35 -26.28 1.30
CA LEU A 486 -12.69 -27.00 0.21
C LEU A 486 -11.65 -27.98 0.77
N ARG A 487 -10.80 -27.55 1.70
CA ARG A 487 -9.80 -28.44 2.34
C ARG A 487 -10.44 -29.60 3.09
N GLN A 488 -11.56 -29.36 3.80
CA GLN A 488 -12.34 -30.43 4.44
C GLN A 488 -12.89 -31.41 3.41
N HIS A 489 -13.47 -30.90 2.32
CA HIS A 489 -14.01 -31.73 1.25
C HIS A 489 -12.91 -32.56 0.55
N TYR A 490 -11.74 -31.98 0.30
CA TYR A 490 -10.58 -32.71 -0.23
C TYR A 490 -10.05 -33.75 0.77
N ALA A 491 -10.03 -33.45 2.06
CA ALA A 491 -9.61 -34.41 3.08
C ALA A 491 -10.58 -35.60 3.19
N GLU A 492 -11.89 -35.35 3.08
CA GLU A 492 -12.92 -36.40 3.00
C GLU A 492 -12.76 -37.25 1.74
N LEU A 493 -12.56 -36.63 0.57
CA LEU A 493 -12.30 -37.33 -0.69
C LEU A 493 -11.04 -38.22 -0.64
N ILE A 494 -10.01 -37.80 0.10
CA ILE A 494 -8.78 -38.60 0.28
C ILE A 494 -9.01 -39.78 1.23
N LEU A 495 -9.86 -39.62 2.26
CA LEU A 495 -10.23 -40.68 3.19
C LEU A 495 -11.20 -41.70 2.58
N ASP A 496 -12.00 -41.29 1.58
CA ASP A 496 -12.99 -42.13 0.90
C ASP A 496 -12.43 -42.95 -0.28
N TYR A 497 -11.12 -42.93 -0.54
CA TYR A 497 -10.51 -43.89 -1.49
C TYR A 497 -10.35 -45.26 -0.80
N PRO A 498 -11.16 -46.29 -1.15
CA PRO A 498 -10.94 -47.62 -0.63
C PRO A 498 -9.72 -48.20 -1.34
N TYR A 499 -8.69 -48.58 -0.60
CA TYR A 499 -7.65 -49.48 -1.12
C TYR A 499 -8.33 -50.71 -1.76
N PRO A 500 -7.98 -51.10 -3.00
CA PRO A 500 -8.66 -52.17 -3.70
C PRO A 500 -8.44 -53.51 -2.96
N ARG A 501 -9.49 -54.02 -2.32
CA ARG A 501 -9.54 -55.40 -1.78
C ARG A 501 -9.64 -56.38 -2.94
N TRP A 502 -8.56 -57.08 -3.24
CA TRP A 502 -8.55 -58.23 -4.14
C TRP A 502 -9.47 -59.34 -3.58
N ARG A 503 -10.61 -59.60 -4.23
CA ARG A 503 -11.47 -60.78 -4.00
C ARG A 503 -11.08 -61.87 -4.99
N SER A 504 -10.44 -62.95 -4.53
CA SER A 504 -10.27 -64.17 -5.31
C SER A 504 -11.62 -64.91 -5.43
N ARG A 505 -12.18 -64.99 -6.65
CA ARG A 505 -13.27 -65.93 -6.97
C ARG A 505 -12.65 -67.28 -7.31
N THR A 506 -12.86 -68.29 -6.47
CA THR A 506 -12.64 -69.69 -6.81
C THR A 506 -13.85 -70.21 -7.63
N LEU A 507 -13.61 -70.62 -8.86
CA LEU A 507 -14.51 -71.43 -9.67
C LEU A 507 -14.24 -72.91 -9.33
N SER A 508 -15.26 -73.60 -8.80
CA SER A 508 -15.29 -75.06 -8.74
C SER A 508 -15.90 -75.62 -10.03
N LEU A 509 -15.26 -76.65 -10.59
CA LEU A 509 -15.92 -77.70 -11.36
C LEU A 509 -16.77 -78.57 -10.42
#